data_AF-A0A1J8PTC1-F1
#
_entry.id   AF-A0A1J8PTC1-F1
#
_cell.length_a   1.000
_cell.length_b   1.000
_cell.length_c   1.000
_cell.angle_alpha   90.00
_cell.angle_beta   90.00
_cell.angle_gamma   90.00
#
_symmetry.space_group_name_H-M   'P 1'
#
loop_
_entity.id
_entity.type
_entity.pdbx_description
1 polymer ?
#
loop_
_entity_poly.entity_id
_entity_poly.type
_entity_poly.pdbx_seq_one_letter_code
_entity_poly.pdbx_strand_id
1 'polypeptide(L)'
;MSLVAWIALRRQLIDDLKTYMDDSFSFSLADRLLFYEPYQTFYPAKQTRLLQLWDEIRLPHDKAKQEFGCPLTVIGFDVDPNQMQATLPPQKKSALVDELHRFGLV
;
A
#
# COMPACT_ATOMS: atom_id res chain seq x y z
N MET A 1 9.16 10.93 0.21
CA MET A 1 9.22 9.61 -0.48
C MET A 1 9.76 9.64 -1.92
N SER A 2 9.71 10.73 -2.69
CA SER A 2 9.94 10.71 -4.14
C SER A 2 11.31 10.20 -4.61
N LEU A 3 12.41 10.56 -3.95
CA LEU A 3 13.75 10.05 -4.31
C LEU A 3 13.88 8.55 -4.00
N VAL A 4 13.37 8.11 -2.84
CA VAL A 4 13.39 6.69 -2.44
C VAL A 4 12.56 5.86 -3.42
N ALA A 5 11.39 6.35 -3.83
CA ALA A 5 10.55 5.73 -4.85
C ALA A 5 11.26 5.63 -6.20
N TRP A 6 12.00 6.68 -6.60
CA TRP A 6 12.81 6.65 -7.81
C TRP A 6 13.89 5.58 -7.75
N ILE A 7 14.60 5.45 -6.62
CA ILE A 7 15.61 4.39 -6.43
C ILE A 7 14.95 3.01 -6.50
N ALA A 8 13.82 2.81 -5.83
CA ALA A 8 13.07 1.56 -5.86
C ALA A 8 12.67 1.16 -7.29
N LEU A 9 12.13 2.11 -8.07
CA LEU A 9 11.69 1.88 -9.46
C LEU A 9 12.87 1.68 -10.42
N ARG A 10 13.95 2.45 -10.28
CA ARG A 10 15.02 2.51 -11.30
C ARG A 10 16.24 1.65 -10.99
N ARG A 11 16.50 1.39 -9.71
CA ARG A 11 17.68 0.64 -9.26
C ARG A 11 17.31 -0.75 -8.75
N GLN A 12 16.20 -0.86 -8.01
CA GLN A 12 15.74 -2.14 -7.44
C GLN A 12 14.68 -2.85 -8.31
N LEU A 13 14.26 -2.23 -9.42
CA LEU A 13 13.29 -2.77 -10.38
C LEU A 13 11.99 -3.24 -9.70
N ILE A 14 11.51 -2.47 -8.74
CA ILE A 14 10.23 -2.70 -8.07
C ILE A 14 9.14 -2.07 -8.94
N ASP A 15 8.77 -2.77 -10.01
CA ASP A 15 7.77 -2.30 -10.96
C ASP A 15 6.40 -2.07 -10.30
N ASP A 16 5.60 -1.18 -10.88
CA ASP A 16 4.26 -0.83 -10.41
C ASP A 16 4.19 -0.27 -8.98
N LEU A 17 5.31 0.20 -8.42
CA LEU A 17 5.31 0.93 -7.16
C LEU A 17 4.57 2.26 -7.35
N LYS A 18 3.56 2.50 -6.54
CA LYS A 18 2.82 3.75 -6.45
C LYS A 18 3.12 4.40 -5.11
N THR A 19 3.15 5.73 -5.11
CA THR A 19 3.36 6.51 -3.90
C THR A 19 2.38 7.67 -3.83
N TYR A 20 1.78 7.88 -2.67
CA TYR A 20 0.95 9.03 -2.36
C TYR A 20 1.39 9.60 -1.01
N MET A 21 1.97 10.80 -1.01
CA MET A 21 2.61 11.38 0.17
C MET A 21 3.63 10.42 0.81
N ASP A 22 3.30 9.85 1.97
CA ASP A 22 4.12 8.90 2.71
C ASP A 22 3.71 7.43 2.49
N ASP A 23 2.55 7.20 1.85
CA ASP A 23 2.06 5.85 1.55
C ASP A 23 2.70 5.31 0.27
N SER A 24 3.12 4.05 0.32
CA SER A 24 3.67 3.31 -0.82
C SER A 24 2.92 2.00 -0.98
N PHE A 25 2.47 1.68 -2.18
CA PHE A 25 1.67 0.49 -2.45
C PHE A 25 1.96 -0.07 -3.84
N SER A 26 1.76 -1.38 -3.99
CA SER A 26 1.94 -2.09 -5.25
C SER A 26 1.14 -3.41 -5.21
N PHE A 27 1.25 -4.20 -6.26
CA PHE A 27 0.66 -5.53 -6.35
C PHE A 27 1.69 -6.55 -6.85
N SER A 28 1.48 -7.81 -6.47
CA SER A 28 2.24 -8.96 -6.95
C SER A 28 1.38 -10.22 -6.93
N LEU A 29 1.85 -11.27 -7.58
CA LEU A 29 1.27 -12.61 -7.44
C LEU A 29 1.38 -13.06 -5.97
N ALA A 30 0.34 -13.72 -5.47
CA ALA A 30 0.21 -14.09 -4.06
C ALA A 30 1.25 -15.11 -3.58
N ASP A 31 1.77 -15.93 -4.48
CA ASP A 31 2.79 -16.96 -4.22
C ASP A 31 4.23 -16.40 -4.21
N ARG A 32 4.43 -15.17 -4.67
CA ARG A 32 5.75 -14.51 -4.70
C ARG A 32 6.05 -13.86 -3.37
N LEU A 33 6.43 -14.68 -2.40
CA LEU A 33 6.79 -14.25 -1.05
C LEU A 33 8.31 -14.33 -0.83
N LEU A 34 8.83 -13.42 0.00
CA LEU A 34 10.19 -13.45 0.51
C LEU A 34 10.15 -13.32 2.04
N PHE A 35 11.06 -14.01 2.72
CA PHE A 35 11.21 -13.88 4.17
C PHE A 35 11.95 -12.57 4.48
N TYR A 36 11.34 -11.75 5.33
CA TYR A 36 11.94 -10.51 5.80
C TYR A 36 12.41 -10.68 7.26
N GLU A 37 13.72 -10.80 7.42
CA GLU A 37 14.36 -11.12 8.70
C GLU A 37 14.04 -10.12 9.82
N PRO A 38 14.07 -8.79 9.62
CA PRO A 38 13.81 -7.85 10.71
C PRO A 38 12.45 -8.00 11.38
N TYR A 39 11.44 -8.50 10.64
CA TYR A 39 10.10 -8.76 11.16
C TYR A 39 9.75 -10.24 11.32
N GLN A 40 10.68 -11.14 11.00
CA GLN A 40 10.55 -12.60 11.12
C GLN A 40 9.26 -13.13 10.47
N THR A 41 8.93 -12.67 9.26
CA THR A 41 7.73 -13.09 8.55
C THR A 41 7.90 -13.01 7.04
N PHE A 42 7.01 -13.66 6.30
CA PHE A 42 6.93 -13.57 4.85
C PHE A 42 6.08 -12.38 4.41
N TYR A 43 6.57 -11.65 3.41
CA TYR A 43 5.85 -10.57 2.71
C TYR A 43 5.90 -10.79 1.20
N PRO A 44 5.02 -10.13 0.43
CA PRO A 44 5.18 -9.97 -1.01
C PRO A 44 6.62 -9.58 -1.39
N ALA A 45 7.17 -10.19 -2.43
CA ALA A 45 8.56 -10.01 -2.83
C ALA A 45 8.92 -8.54 -3.10
N LYS A 46 8.01 -7.79 -3.75
CA LYS A 46 8.18 -6.35 -4.02
C LYS A 46 8.22 -5.54 -2.71
N GLN A 47 7.35 -5.86 -1.74
CA GLN A 47 7.34 -5.20 -0.43
C GLN A 47 8.60 -5.51 0.37
N THR A 48 9.05 -6.77 0.37
CA THR A 48 10.29 -7.18 1.04
C THR A 48 11.51 -6.42 0.50
N ARG A 49 11.63 -6.31 -0.83
CA ARG A 49 12.73 -5.54 -1.45
C ARG A 49 12.66 -4.05 -1.13
N LEU A 50 11.46 -3.49 -1.01
CA LEU A 50 11.28 -2.10 -0.61
C LEU A 50 11.73 -1.89 0.84
N LEU A 51 11.38 -2.81 1.75
CA LEU A 51 11.83 -2.77 3.15
C LEU A 51 13.35 -2.90 3.25
N GLN A 52 13.96 -3.82 2.49
CA GLN A 52 15.42 -3.95 2.42
C GLN A 52 16.10 -2.68 1.92
N LEU A 53 15.53 -2.00 0.92
CA LEU A 53 16.03 -0.69 0.49
C LEU A 53 15.93 0.35 1.61
N TRP A 54 14.86 0.34 2.40
CA TRP A 54 14.70 1.23 3.54
C TRP A 54 15.74 0.95 4.64
N ASP A 55 16.04 -0.32 4.92
CA ASP A 55 17.12 -0.73 5.82
C ASP A 55 18.48 -0.19 5.33
N GLU A 56 18.80 -0.36 4.04
CA GLU A 56 20.06 0.09 3.43
C GLU A 56 20.30 1.60 3.62
N ILE A 57 19.25 2.41 3.47
CA ILE A 57 19.33 3.87 3.61
C ILE A 57 18.99 4.35 5.03
N ARG A 58 18.73 3.42 5.96
CA ARG A 58 18.33 3.70 7.35
C ARG A 58 17.07 4.55 7.45
N LEU A 59 16.11 4.36 6.53
CA LEU A 59 14.80 4.99 6.60
C LEU A 59 13.95 4.29 7.68
N PRO A 60 13.43 5.00 8.70
CA PRO A 60 12.60 4.36 9.72
C PRO A 60 11.30 3.80 9.14
N HIS A 61 10.95 2.57 9.51
CA HIS A 61 9.67 1.95 9.19
C HIS A 61 9.21 1.05 10.34
N ASP A 62 7.90 0.81 10.40
CA ASP A 62 7.26 0.06 11.48
C ASP A 62 6.46 -1.14 10.96
N LYS A 63 6.51 -2.25 11.71
CA LYS A 63 5.88 -3.52 11.34
C LYS A 63 4.35 -3.41 11.26
N ALA A 64 3.73 -2.65 12.16
CA ALA A 64 2.28 -2.50 12.20
C ALA A 64 1.74 -1.75 10.98
N LYS A 65 2.60 -1.00 10.28
CA LYS A 65 2.26 -0.31 9.02
C LYS A 65 2.52 -1.14 7.76
N GLN A 66 3.06 -2.36 7.91
CA GLN A 66 3.37 -3.24 6.77
C GLN A 66 2.19 -4.15 6.46
N GLU A 67 1.21 -3.60 5.75
CA GLU A 67 0.00 -4.31 5.37
C GLU A 67 0.16 -5.01 4.02
N PHE A 68 -0.43 -6.19 3.86
CA PHE A 68 -0.55 -6.89 2.59
C PHE A 68 -1.74 -7.85 2.63
N GLY A 69 -2.31 -8.12 1.45
CA GLY A 69 -3.48 -8.97 1.30
C GLY A 69 -4.32 -8.52 0.12
N CYS A 70 -5.44 -9.21 -0.08
CA CYS A 70 -6.45 -8.83 -1.06
C CYS A 70 -7.83 -9.24 -0.52
N PRO A 71 -8.80 -8.32 -0.45
CA PRO A 71 -8.70 -6.88 -0.73
C PRO A 71 -7.88 -6.13 0.34
N LEU A 72 -7.42 -4.91 0.01
CA LEU A 72 -6.66 -4.06 0.93
C LEU A 72 -7.14 -2.60 0.84
N THR A 73 -7.25 -1.93 1.99
CA THR A 73 -7.56 -0.49 2.01
C THR A 73 -6.30 0.32 1.72
N VAL A 74 -6.27 1.04 0.60
CA VAL A 74 -5.14 1.90 0.18
C VAL A 74 -5.64 3.34 0.10
N ILE A 75 -4.97 4.27 0.79
CA ILE A 75 -5.32 5.71 0.86
C ILE A 75 -6.82 5.99 1.12
N GLY A 76 -7.47 5.09 1.87
CA GLY A 76 -8.90 5.19 2.22
C GLY A 76 -9.90 4.57 1.25
N PHE A 77 -9.43 3.87 0.22
CA PHE A 77 -10.25 3.08 -0.72
C PHE A 77 -9.97 1.59 -0.53
N ASP A 78 -11.02 0.76 -0.58
CA ASP A 78 -10.88 -0.67 -0.68
C ASP A 78 -10.50 -1.04 -2.12
N VAL A 79 -9.34 -1.66 -2.27
CA VAL A 79 -8.77 -2.04 -3.56
C VAL A 79 -8.73 -3.56 -3.67
N ASP A 80 -9.37 -4.07 -4.72
CA ASP A 80 -9.32 -5.48 -5.13
C ASP A 80 -8.69 -5.59 -6.52
N PRO A 81 -7.41 -5.98 -6.62
CA PRO A 81 -6.73 -6.17 -7.90
C PRO A 81 -7.28 -7.35 -8.72
N ASN A 82 -7.92 -8.35 -8.10
CA ASN A 82 -8.48 -9.49 -8.83
C ASN A 82 -9.80 -9.13 -9.52
N GLN A 83 -10.56 -8.20 -8.93
CA GLN A 83 -11.77 -7.64 -9.52
C GLN A 83 -11.52 -6.37 -10.34
N MET A 84 -10.28 -5.87 -10.35
CA MET A 84 -9.91 -4.57 -10.95
C MET A 84 -10.79 -3.42 -10.43
N GLN A 85 -11.10 -3.44 -9.13
CA GLN A 85 -12.01 -2.49 -8.48
C GLN A 85 -11.29 -1.67 -7.41
N ALA A 86 -11.60 -0.37 -7.36
CA ALA A 86 -11.29 0.50 -6.24
C ALA A 86 -12.57 1.22 -5.81
N THR A 87 -12.94 1.13 -4.54
CA THR A 87 -14.20 1.70 -4.05
C THR A 87 -14.08 2.26 -2.64
N LEU A 88 -14.97 3.18 -2.25
CA LEU A 88 -15.03 3.63 -0.86
C LEU A 88 -15.56 2.49 0.04
N PRO A 89 -14.99 2.31 1.24
CA PRO A 89 -15.56 1.42 2.24
C PRO A 89 -17.05 1.73 2.48
N PRO A 90 -17.92 0.72 2.67
CA PRO A 90 -19.37 0.93 2.83
C PRO A 90 -19.74 1.96 3.91
N GLN A 91 -18.99 2.00 5.00
CA GLN A 91 -19.19 2.94 6.10
C GLN A 91 -18.84 4.37 5.66
N LYS A 92 -17.76 4.55 4.89
CA LYS A 92 -17.39 5.87 4.33
C LYS A 92 -18.36 6.34 3.26
N LYS A 93 -18.94 5.43 2.46
CA LYS A 93 -20.03 5.77 1.53
C LYS A 93 -21.24 6.30 2.27
N SER A 94 -21.66 5.61 3.32
CA SER A 94 -22.82 6.02 4.14
C SER A 94 -22.55 7.36 4.82
N ALA A 95 -21.38 7.53 5.45
CA ALA A 95 -20.99 8.79 6.09
C ALA A 95 -20.91 9.96 5.10
N LEU A 96 -20.46 9.71 3.86
CA LEU A 96 -20.46 10.73 2.80
C LEU A 96 -21.88 11.16 2.43
N VAL A 97 -22.81 10.21 2.29
CA VAL A 97 -24.22 10.51 1.99
C VAL A 97 -24.86 11.29 3.15
N ASP A 98 -24.63 10.85 4.39
CA ASP A 98 -25.13 11.54 5.59
C ASP A 98 -24.60 12.98 5.68
N GLU A 99 -23.33 13.18 5.33
CA GLU A 99 -22.70 14.50 5.31
C GLU A 99 -23.29 15.41 4.22
N LEU A 100 -23.59 14.87 3.04
CA LEU A 100 -24.23 15.62 1.96
C LEU A 100 -25.64 16.10 2.35
N HIS A 101 -26.43 15.22 3.00
CA HIS A 101 -27.74 15.60 3.55
C HIS A 101 -27.59 16.67 4.64
N ARG A 102 -26.60 16.55 5.53
CA ARG A 102 -26.32 17.55 6.57
C ARG A 102 -25.93 18.91 5.99
N PHE A 103 -25.16 18.91 4.90
CA PHE A 103 -24.71 20.13 4.22
C PHE A 103 -25.83 20.85 3.45
N GLY A 104 -26.98 20.20 3.21
CA GLY A 104 -28.13 20.80 2.53
C GLY A 104 -28.15 20.57 1.02
N LEU A 105 -27.39 19.58 0.51
CA LEU A 105 -27.65 19.02 -0.81
C LEU A 105 -28.79 18.00 -0.66
N VAL A 106 -30.02 18.53 -0.72
CA VAL A 106 -31.34 17.93 -0.49
C VAL A 106 -31.73 17.82 0.99
#